data_AF-A0A497P1H1-F1
#
_entry.id   AF-A0A497P1H1-F1
#
_cell.length_a   1.000
_cell.length_b   1.000
_cell.length_c   1.000
_cell.angle_alpha   90.00
_cell.angle_beta   90.00
_cell.angle_gamma   90.00
#
_symmetry.space_group_name_H-M   'P 1'
#
loop_
_entity.id
_entity.type
_entity.pdbx_description
1 polymer ?
#
loop_
_entity_poly.entity_id
_entity_poly.type
_entity_poly.pdbx_seq_one_letter_code
_entity_poly.pdbx_strand_id
1 'polypeptide(L)' 'MFGTDPRTCPGIKKFVRPVPEYFPCPNCGGNVEIWSDEDTGICDKCNREVSRPGKEPSCLDWCEHADECREIIKRMKR' A
#
# COMPACT_ATOMS: atom_id res chain seq x y z
N MET A 1 18.77 -23.27 6.14
CA MET A 1 17.36 -22.94 6.45
C MET A 1 17.23 -21.43 6.33
N PHE A 2 16.61 -20.94 5.26
CA PHE A 2 16.51 -19.50 5.00
C PHE A 2 15.55 -18.89 6.02
N GLY A 3 16.05 -17.89 6.75
CA GLY A 3 15.41 -17.34 7.93
C GLY A 3 13.99 -16.85 7.66
N THR A 4 13.08 -17.37 8.47
CA THR A 4 11.75 -16.85 8.75
C THR A 4 11.87 -15.52 9.51
N ASP A 5 12.38 -14.47 8.85
CA ASP A 5 12.16 -13.11 9.31
C ASP A 5 11.11 -12.48 8.40
N PRO A 6 9.86 -12.29 8.88
CA PRO A 6 8.77 -11.77 8.07
C PRO A 6 9.05 -10.38 7.50
N ARG A 7 10.02 -9.60 8.03
CA ARG A 7 10.43 -8.28 7.50
C ARG A 7 11.25 -8.38 6.23
N THR A 8 11.76 -9.56 5.88
CA THR A 8 12.49 -9.85 4.64
C THR A 8 11.56 -10.28 3.50
N CYS A 9 10.26 -10.45 3.76
CA CYS A 9 9.29 -10.84 2.75
C CYS A 9 9.17 -9.74 1.68
N PRO A 10 9.40 -10.04 0.39
CA PRO A 10 9.29 -9.05 -0.67
C PRO A 10 7.87 -8.47 -0.78
N GLY A 11 6.85 -9.26 -0.43
CA GLY A 11 5.46 -8.83 -0.43
C GLY A 11 5.11 -7.85 0.69
N ILE A 12 5.75 -7.95 1.87
CA ILE A 12 5.48 -7.04 2.99
C ILE A 12 6.23 -5.72 2.86
N LYS A 13 7.28 -5.65 2.02
CA LYS A 13 8.19 -4.51 1.90
C LYS A 13 7.45 -3.18 1.64
N LYS A 14 6.40 -3.22 0.81
CA LYS A 14 5.57 -2.04 0.47
C LYS A 14 4.74 -1.50 1.64
N PHE A 15 4.48 -2.33 2.66
CA PHE A 15 3.76 -1.94 3.87
C PHE A 15 4.70 -1.52 5.00
N VAL A 16 5.92 -2.08 5.04
CA VAL A 16 6.95 -1.74 6.04
C VAL A 16 7.69 -0.45 5.68
N ARG A 17 7.88 -0.18 4.39
CA ARG A 17 8.52 1.04 3.88
C ARG A 17 7.62 1.65 2.81
N PRO A 18 6.54 2.33 3.22
CA PRO A 18 5.60 2.89 2.27
C PRO A 18 6.28 4.00 1.46
N VAL A 19 6.00 4.00 0.16
CA VAL A 19 6.50 5.00 -0.78
C VAL A 19 5.32 5.78 -1.36
N PRO A 20 5.45 7.11 -1.53
CA PRO A 20 4.43 7.88 -2.21
C PRO A 20 4.47 7.60 -3.71
N GLU A 21 3.31 7.33 -4.29
CA GLU A 21 3.12 7.14 -5.73
C GLU A 21 2.13 8.18 -6.25
N TYR A 22 2.39 8.71 -7.45
CA TYR A 22 1.56 9.74 -8.05
C TYR A 22 0.74 9.18 -9.21
N PHE A 23 -0.57 9.32 -9.11
CA PHE A 23 -1.52 8.87 -10.13
C PHE A 23 -2.28 10.05 -10.73
N PRO A 24 -2.63 10.00 -12.04
CA PRO A 24 -3.47 11.01 -12.65
C PRO A 24 -4.91 10.89 -12.14
N CYS A 25 -5.47 12.00 -11.69
CA CYS A 25 -6.85 12.08 -11.25
C CYS A 25 -7.80 11.86 -12.44
N PRO A 26 -8.71 10.88 -12.40
CA PRO A 26 -9.66 10.63 -13.49
C PRO A 26 -10.70 11.75 -13.64
N ASN A 27 -10.83 12.63 -12.65
CA ASN A 27 -11.81 13.71 -12.67
C ASN A 27 -11.26 15.02 -13.26
N CYS A 28 -10.04 15.42 -12.89
CA CYS A 28 -9.48 16.72 -13.28
C CYS A 28 -8.10 16.63 -13.96
N GLY A 29 -7.51 15.44 -14.06
CA GLY A 29 -6.16 15.23 -14.60
C GLY A 29 -5.01 15.73 -13.70
N GLY A 30 -5.30 16.19 -12.48
CA GLY A 30 -4.28 16.57 -11.50
C GLY A 30 -3.54 15.36 -10.91
N ASN A 31 -2.48 15.60 -10.15
CA ASN A 31 -1.77 14.52 -9.46
C ASN A 31 -2.51 14.13 -8.16
N VAL A 32 -2.61 12.84 -7.92
CA VAL A 32 -3.11 12.24 -6.68
C VAL A 32 -1.94 11.51 -6.06
N GLU A 33 -1.55 11.90 -4.86
CA GLU A 33 -0.59 11.14 -4.08
C GLU A 33 -1.32 10.00 -3.37
N ILE A 34 -0.89 8.77 -3.62
CA ILE A 34 -1.38 7.56 -2.96
C ILE A 34 -0.16 6.82 -2.42
N TRP A 35 -0.12 6.60 -1.10
CA TRP A 35 0.94 5.82 -0.48
C TRP A 35 0.81 4.34 -0.85
N SER A 36 1.93 3.61 -0.94
CA SER A 36 1.92 2.19 -1.31
C SER A 36 1.19 1.28 -0.31
N ASP A 37 0.98 1.74 0.92
CA ASP A 37 0.16 1.08 1.93
C ASP A 37 -1.29 1.60 1.98
N GLU A 38 -1.66 2.56 1.13
CA GLU A 38 -3.00 3.11 1.00
C GLU A 38 -3.66 2.73 -0.33
N ASP A 39 -4.97 2.62 -0.29
CA ASP A 39 -5.82 2.29 -1.45
C ASP A 39 -6.39 3.54 -2.12
N THR A 40 -6.41 4.66 -1.42
CA THR A 40 -6.99 5.94 -1.85
C THR A 40 -6.03 7.08 -1.56
N GLY A 41 -6.19 8.17 -2.28
CA GLY A 41 -5.51 9.43 -1.99
C GLY A 41 -6.36 10.61 -2.40
N ILE A 42 -5.94 11.79 -1.97
CA ILE A 42 -6.65 13.04 -2.27
C ILE A 42 -5.95 13.73 -3.44
N CYS A 43 -6.74 14.14 -4.44
CA CYS A 43 -6.21 14.96 -5.52
C CYS A 43 -5.87 16.36 -5.02
N ASP A 44 -4.64 16.80 -5.24
CA ASP A 44 -4.18 18.15 -4.88
C ASP A 44 -4.94 19.27 -5.62
N LYS A 45 -5.47 18.98 -6.83
CA LYS A 45 -6.19 19.97 -7.64
C LYS A 45 -7.67 20.11 -7.32
N CYS A 46 -8.41 19.00 -7.27
CA CYS A 46 -9.86 19.04 -7.11
C CYS A 46 -10.33 18.57 -5.73
N ASN A 47 -9.38 18.24 -4.84
CA ASN A 47 -9.62 17.81 -3.46
C ASN A 47 -10.57 16.60 -3.33
N ARG A 48 -10.71 15.82 -4.41
CA ARG A 48 -11.55 14.62 -4.46
C ARG A 48 -10.73 13.40 -4.09
N GLU A 49 -11.33 12.50 -3.34
CA GLU A 49 -10.79 11.18 -3.07
C GLU A 49 -10.80 10.33 -4.34
N VAL A 50 -9.65 9.76 -4.67
CA VAL A 50 -9.44 8.92 -5.84
C VAL A 50 -8.82 7.61 -5.38
N SER A 51 -9.43 6.50 -5.80
CA SER A 51 -8.87 5.17 -5.57
C SER A 51 -7.73 4.88 -6.54
N ARG A 52 -6.76 4.09 -6.08
CA ARG A 52 -5.63 3.63 -6.89
C ARG A 52 -6.13 2.91 -8.16
N PRO A 53 -5.71 3.36 -9.36
CA PRO A 53 -6.08 2.69 -10.59
C PRO A 53 -5.40 1.32 -10.66
N GLY A 54 -6.18 0.28 -10.93
CA GLY A 54 -5.65 -1.08 -11.05
C GLY A 54 -5.26 -1.71 -9.72
N LYS A 55 -6.13 -1.61 -8.69
CA LYS A 55 -5.95 -2.29 -7.40
C LYS A 55 -5.60 -3.77 -7.61
N GLU A 56 -4.31 -4.10 -7.51
CA GLU A 56 -3.84 -5.47 -7.52
C GLU A 56 -4.01 -6.05 -6.11
N PRO A 57 -4.62 -7.25 -5.96
CA PRO A 57 -4.68 -7.92 -4.68
C PRO A 57 -3.26 -8.09 -4.14
N SER A 58 -3.06 -7.69 -2.89
CA SER A 58 -1.77 -7.80 -2.24
C SER A 58 -1.48 -9.25 -1.87
N CYS A 59 -0.22 -9.56 -1.54
CA CYS A 59 0.08 -10.86 -0.93
C CYS A 59 -0.70 -11.09 0.38
N LEU A 60 -1.18 -10.03 1.06
CA LEU A 60 -2.00 -10.17 2.26
C LEU A 60 -3.43 -10.68 1.98
N ASP A 61 -3.81 -10.83 0.72
CA ASP A 61 -5.12 -11.34 0.30
C ASP A 61 -5.10 -12.86 0.04
N TRP A 62 -3.93 -13.43 -0.29
CA TRP A 62 -3.81 -14.85 -0.68
C TRP A 62 -2.71 -15.63 0.03
N CYS A 63 -1.75 -14.96 0.70
CA CYS A 63 -0.65 -15.61 1.38
C CYS A 63 -1.11 -16.24 2.71
N GLU A 64 -0.68 -17.48 2.97
CA GLU A 64 -0.93 -18.18 4.24
C GLU A 64 -0.34 -17.47 5.47
N HIS A 65 0.71 -16.67 5.28
CA HIS A 65 1.35 -15.88 6.35
C HIS A 65 0.77 -14.46 6.47
N ALA A 66 -0.34 -14.15 5.80
CA ALA A 66 -0.92 -12.81 5.78
C ALA A 66 -1.30 -12.30 7.18
N ASP A 67 -1.83 -13.14 8.06
CA ASP A 67 -2.22 -12.75 9.42
C ASP A 67 -1.03 -12.32 10.27
N GLU A 68 0.09 -13.05 10.22
CA GLU A 68 1.33 -12.66 10.90
C GLU A 68 1.86 -11.32 10.37
N CYS A 69 1.83 -11.15 9.04
CA CYS A 69 2.24 -9.91 8.39
C CYS A 69 1.36 -8.71 8.81
N ARG A 70 0.04 -8.91 8.92
CA ARG A 70 -0.90 -7.86 9.37
C ARG A 70 -0.59 -7.40 10.79
N GLU A 71 -0.25 -8.32 11.69
CA GLU A 71 0.12 -7.99 13.07
C GLU A 71 1.44 -7.20 13.15
N ILE A 72 2.42 -7.55 12.30
CA ILE A 72 3.69 -6.78 12.21
C ILE A 72 3.43 -5.36 11.71
N ILE A 73 2.63 -5.20 10.65
CA ILE A 73 2.27 -3.89 10.09
C ILE A 73 1.56 -3.03 11.15
N LYS A 74 0.60 -3.60 11.89
CA LYS A 74 -0.09 -2.89 12.98
C LYS A 74 0.87 -2.40 14.06
N ARG A 75 1.87 -3.22 14.44
CA ARG A 75 2.87 -2.84 15.47
C ARG A 75 3.79 -1.71 15.01
N MET A 76 4.05 -1.59 13.70
CA MET A 76 4.92 -0.55 13.14
C MET A 76 4.22 0.80 12.96
N LYS A 77 2.89 0.84 12.88
CA LYS A 77 2.10 2.09 12.80
C LYS A 77 1.87 2.78 14.16
N ARG A 78 2.62 2.42 15.22
CA ARG A 78 2.46 2.94 16.59
C ARG A 78 3.46 4.02 16.95
#